data_AF-A0A968NCT8-F1
#
_entry.id   AF-A0A968NCT8-F1
#
_cell.length_a   1.000
_cell.length_b   1.000
_cell.length_c   1.000
_cell.angle_alpha   90.00
_cell.angle_beta   90.00
_cell.angle_gamma   90.00
#
_symmetry.space_group_name_H-M   'P 1'
#
loop_
_entity.id
_entity.type
_entity.pdbx_description
1 polymer ?
#
loop_
_entity_poly.entity_id
_entity_poly.type
_entity_poly.pdbx_seq_one_letter_code
_entity_poly.pdbx_strand_id
1 'polypeptide(L)'
;MSRTIRPILILLTLLLVLSSVPPAFATPAPASVPAAPYAAGAPLAQELPPGGFLEVSGSQITRLGQPVALRGINYYPQGKPWKAMWQYWDGPQMERELTLAKEQLGINVVRILVPYDYVGNGRVNEKLLARMREFLQIAGNLDLRVNVTLFDFYDGFPPPGTREFERDLNYVRLFVGNFIGDERIFAWDVHNEPDHYDAWVKRGEAQQVLYWLGAMADEIKRIAPYHLVTVGMGKYDNLWQPGPDGRRVIDYSDIVSVHIYNAEDATRQLDELRQYTAKPILLQEFGWPTGAPCTYPEYNEAQQEWVYRTLREATAGRVAGVIAWNLRDYDPGPHRRWDNREEHYGLIRPDGSLKPAAYEFVQFPVTPIPTITRTNYRLHRERYKLNGRRDPLQTASGKWVKDWFRETWEHMGGMGSLGLPISEAYEHPRGGVVQYFQAGALRLNGSAVFTPGFDSWPLHAQIMETIRPLNIGERYVELYKPDIPPPPPPPPQNI
;
A
#
# COMPACT_ATOMS: atom_id res chain seq x y z
N MET A 1 28.15 75.86 61.30
CA MET A 1 27.27 75.78 60.11
C MET A 1 27.60 74.49 59.35
N SER A 2 26.63 73.57 59.36
CA SER A 2 26.47 72.30 58.60
C SER A 2 27.69 71.79 57.79
N ARG A 3 28.56 70.89 58.30
CA ARG A 3 28.47 69.40 58.34
C ARG A 3 27.92 68.76 57.04
N THR A 4 28.58 67.85 56.31
CA THR A 4 29.89 67.14 56.41
C THR A 4 30.11 66.33 55.11
N ILE A 5 31.36 66.31 54.59
CA ILE A 5 32.16 65.22 53.95
C ILE A 5 31.53 64.46 52.73
N ARG A 6 32.01 64.60 51.47
CA ARG A 6 33.20 64.03 50.76
C ARG A 6 33.12 62.51 50.43
N PRO A 7 33.86 62.05 49.38
CA PRO A 7 33.48 61.87 47.97
C PRO A 7 33.21 60.37 47.65
N ILE A 8 33.08 59.94 46.38
CA ILE A 8 33.58 58.65 45.80
C ILE A 8 32.77 58.22 44.57
N LEU A 9 33.51 58.06 43.46
CA LEU A 9 33.38 57.11 42.34
C LEU A 9 31.96 56.54 42.04
N ILE A 10 31.33 57.07 41.00
CA ILE A 10 30.16 56.45 40.37
C ILE A 10 30.65 55.30 39.48
N LEU A 11 30.43 54.07 39.95
CA LEU A 11 30.52 52.84 39.18
C LEU A 11 29.22 52.71 38.35
N LEU A 12 29.31 52.84 37.03
CA LEU A 12 28.15 52.72 36.13
C LEU A 12 27.86 51.24 35.80
N THR A 13 26.74 50.78 36.36
CA THR A 13 25.66 50.00 35.73
C THR A 13 25.95 48.62 35.12
N LEU A 14 25.48 47.59 35.84
CA LEU A 14 24.81 46.44 35.23
C LEU A 14 23.50 46.22 35.97
N LEU A 15 22.39 46.71 35.41
CA LEU A 15 21.05 46.48 35.93
C LEU A 15 20.40 45.36 35.12
N LEU A 16 19.92 44.35 35.85
CA LEU A 16 18.93 43.38 35.39
C LEU A 16 17.73 44.12 34.77
N VAL A 17 17.45 43.82 33.50
CA VAL A 17 16.08 43.90 32.97
C VAL A 17 15.78 42.55 32.35
N LEU A 18 14.91 41.81 33.03
CA LEU A 18 14.16 40.69 32.47
C LEU A 18 13.31 41.24 31.32
N SER A 19 13.77 41.06 30.09
CA SER A 19 12.96 41.27 28.88
C SER A 19 12.42 39.94 28.39
N SER A 20 11.10 39.82 28.57
CA SER A 20 10.15 38.97 27.88
C SER A 20 10.62 38.42 26.53
N VAL A 21 10.78 37.10 26.48
CA VAL A 21 10.76 36.31 25.25
C VAL A 21 9.36 36.48 24.62
N PRO A 22 9.25 36.83 23.32
CA PRO A 22 7.94 36.81 22.66
C PRO A 22 7.40 35.38 22.69
N PRO A 23 6.10 35.16 22.95
CA PRO A 23 5.56 33.82 23.01
C PRO A 23 5.82 33.14 21.67
N ALA A 24 6.43 31.94 21.74
CA ALA A 24 6.43 31.02 20.62
C ALA A 24 4.98 30.89 20.14
N PHE A 25 4.76 31.07 18.83
CA PHE A 25 3.52 30.62 18.23
C PHE A 25 3.44 29.12 18.48
N ALA A 26 2.67 28.74 19.48
CA ALA A 26 2.26 27.38 19.70
C ALA A 26 1.53 26.96 18.43
N THR A 27 2.15 26.09 17.64
CA THR A 27 1.40 25.23 16.73
C THR A 27 0.24 24.64 17.53
N PRO A 28 -1.02 24.83 17.12
CA PRO A 28 -2.12 24.25 17.85
C PRO A 28 -1.86 22.74 17.94
N ALA A 29 -1.92 22.20 19.16
CA ALA A 29 -1.99 20.77 19.35
C ALA A 29 -3.08 20.23 18.43
N PRO A 30 -2.87 19.08 17.75
CA PRO A 30 -3.94 18.48 16.98
C PRO A 30 -5.15 18.38 17.89
N ALA A 31 -6.25 19.02 17.50
CA ALA A 31 -7.49 18.96 18.24
C ALA A 31 -7.78 17.48 18.50
N SER A 32 -7.99 17.12 19.77
CA SER A 32 -8.51 15.81 20.12
C SER A 32 -9.83 15.66 19.39
N VAL A 33 -9.80 14.96 18.25
CA VAL A 33 -11.01 14.60 17.52
C VAL A 33 -11.80 13.70 18.46
N PRO A 34 -13.04 14.05 18.81
CA PRO A 34 -13.86 13.19 19.65
C PRO A 34 -14.01 11.85 18.94
N ALA A 35 -13.82 10.76 19.68
CA ALA A 35 -14.16 9.42 19.21
C ALA A 35 -15.61 9.47 18.72
N ALA A 36 -15.82 9.33 17.41
CA ALA A 36 -17.15 9.23 16.87
C ALA A 36 -17.80 7.97 17.47
N PRO A 37 -18.89 8.07 18.24
CA PRO A 37 -19.62 6.89 18.61
C PRO A 37 -20.17 6.28 17.33
N TYR A 38 -19.91 4.98 17.13
CA TYR A 38 -20.61 4.16 16.16
C TYR A 38 -22.12 4.40 16.37
N ALA A 39 -22.74 5.20 15.50
CA ALA A 39 -24.16 5.50 15.60
C ALA A 39 -24.92 4.23 15.21
N ALA A 40 -25.32 3.46 16.22
CA ALA A 40 -26.31 2.41 16.09
C ALA A 40 -27.62 3.06 15.59
N GLY A 41 -27.91 2.92 14.30
CA GLY A 41 -28.94 3.72 13.66
C GLY A 41 -29.44 3.20 12.32
N ALA A 42 -29.58 1.88 12.20
CA ALA A 42 -30.52 1.25 11.26
C ALA A 42 -31.16 0.07 12.00
N PRO A 43 -32.44 -0.25 11.80
CA PRO A 43 -33.03 -1.45 12.40
C PRO A 43 -32.14 -2.64 12.01
N LEU A 44 -31.63 -3.36 13.01
CA LEU A 44 -30.79 -4.53 12.82
C LEU A 44 -31.57 -5.47 11.88
N ALA A 45 -31.06 -5.62 10.66
CA ALA A 45 -31.40 -6.76 9.84
C ALA A 45 -31.29 -8.00 10.73
N GLN A 46 -32.32 -8.84 10.76
CA GLN A 46 -32.39 -10.02 11.60
C GLN A 46 -31.01 -10.70 11.66
N GLU A 47 -30.41 -10.80 12.85
CA GLU A 47 -29.07 -11.36 12.98
C GLU A 47 -29.08 -12.79 12.45
N LEU A 48 -28.45 -12.96 11.29
CA LEU A 48 -28.39 -14.25 10.60
C LEU A 48 -27.49 -15.20 11.39
N PRO A 49 -27.83 -16.50 11.49
CA PRO A 49 -26.99 -17.46 12.22
C PRO A 49 -25.58 -17.52 11.63
N PRO A 50 -24.53 -17.83 12.41
CA PRO A 50 -23.16 -17.95 11.91
C PRO A 50 -22.98 -19.01 10.82
N GLY A 51 -22.01 -18.80 9.93
CA GLY A 51 -21.62 -19.75 8.88
C GLY A 51 -22.20 -19.42 7.50
N GLY A 52 -22.28 -20.42 6.62
CA GLY A 52 -22.73 -20.27 5.24
C GLY A 52 -21.72 -19.56 4.32
N PHE A 53 -21.74 -19.94 3.05
CA PHE A 53 -21.00 -19.25 1.99
C PHE A 53 -21.68 -17.93 1.64
N LEU A 54 -20.88 -17.00 1.12
CA LEU A 54 -21.46 -15.87 0.38
C LEU A 54 -21.85 -16.38 -1.00
N GLU A 55 -23.02 -15.96 -1.45
CA GLU A 55 -23.63 -16.35 -2.72
C GLU A 55 -23.91 -15.10 -3.55
N VAL A 56 -24.24 -15.31 -4.82
CA VAL A 56 -24.64 -14.23 -5.73
C VAL A 56 -26.10 -14.43 -6.12
N SER A 57 -26.89 -13.38 -5.97
CA SER A 57 -28.29 -13.33 -6.42
C SER A 57 -28.53 -12.03 -7.18
N GLY A 58 -28.57 -12.12 -8.51
CA GLY A 58 -28.65 -10.95 -9.38
C GLY A 58 -27.45 -10.01 -9.16
N SER A 59 -27.72 -8.76 -8.80
CA SER A 59 -26.69 -7.74 -8.53
C SER A 59 -26.21 -7.69 -7.08
N GLN A 60 -26.70 -8.58 -6.22
CA GLN A 60 -26.39 -8.58 -4.80
C GLN A 60 -25.52 -9.77 -4.39
N ILE A 61 -24.68 -9.54 -3.39
CA ILE A 61 -24.05 -10.61 -2.62
C ILE A 61 -25.02 -10.96 -1.49
N THR A 62 -25.27 -12.24 -1.28
CA THR A 62 -26.17 -12.74 -0.24
C THR A 62 -25.45 -13.69 0.71
N ARG A 63 -25.98 -13.82 1.92
CA ARG A 63 -25.61 -14.86 2.89
C ARG A 63 -26.90 -15.44 3.44
N LEU A 64 -27.09 -16.76 3.31
CA LEU A 64 -28.31 -17.44 3.76
C LEU A 64 -29.59 -16.77 3.20
N GLY A 65 -29.55 -16.41 1.91
CA GLY A 65 -30.67 -15.77 1.20
C GLY A 65 -30.90 -14.29 1.50
N GLN A 66 -30.12 -13.67 2.39
CA GLN A 66 -30.25 -12.24 2.70
C GLN A 66 -29.12 -11.40 2.09
N PRO A 67 -29.40 -10.21 1.55
CA PRO A 67 -28.36 -9.31 1.04
C PRO A 67 -27.34 -8.92 2.12
N VAL A 68 -26.07 -8.90 1.74
CA VAL A 68 -24.98 -8.41 2.61
C VAL A 68 -24.17 -7.36 1.87
N ALA A 69 -23.78 -6.30 2.59
CA ALA A 69 -22.85 -5.30 2.10
C ALA A 69 -21.43 -5.60 2.60
N LEU A 70 -20.45 -5.52 1.71
CA LEU A 70 -19.05 -5.75 2.05
C LEU A 70 -18.31 -4.42 2.27
N ARG A 71 -17.62 -4.31 3.39
CA ARG A 71 -16.68 -3.23 3.68
C ARG A 71 -15.36 -3.85 4.13
N GLY A 72 -14.33 -3.64 3.34
CA GLY A 72 -13.05 -4.31 3.56
C GLY A 72 -11.84 -3.52 3.19
N ILE A 73 -10.70 -4.17 3.35
CA ILE A 73 -9.38 -3.58 3.20
C ILE A 73 -8.45 -4.57 2.50
N ASN A 74 -7.62 -4.07 1.59
CA ASN A 74 -6.44 -4.78 1.11
C ASN A 74 -5.39 -4.78 2.22
N TYR A 75 -4.93 -5.96 2.62
CA TYR A 75 -4.14 -6.10 3.82
C TYR A 75 -2.73 -6.62 3.58
N TYR A 76 -1.80 -5.86 4.17
CA TYR A 76 -0.46 -6.29 4.47
C TYR A 76 -0.05 -5.75 5.86
N PRO A 77 0.86 -6.42 6.59
CA PRO A 77 1.30 -5.96 7.90
C PRO A 77 2.23 -4.74 7.79
N GLN A 78 2.11 -3.81 8.75
CA GLN A 78 2.80 -2.51 8.77
C GLN A 78 4.28 -2.56 8.38
N GLY A 79 5.05 -3.45 9.02
CA GLY A 79 6.50 -3.49 8.88
C GLY A 79 7.00 -4.43 7.79
N LYS A 80 6.12 -5.24 7.18
CA LYS A 80 6.50 -6.31 6.24
C LYS A 80 5.45 -6.50 5.13
N PRO A 81 5.12 -5.48 4.34
CA PRO A 81 4.10 -5.66 3.31
C PRO A 81 4.61 -6.29 2.01
N TRP A 82 3.69 -6.60 1.10
CA TRP A 82 3.92 -7.38 -0.11
C TRP A 82 4.53 -8.76 0.20
N LYS A 83 5.49 -9.20 -0.61
CA LYS A 83 6.19 -10.48 -0.44
C LYS A 83 6.82 -10.66 0.95
N ALA A 84 7.16 -9.58 1.64
CA ALA A 84 7.74 -9.65 2.98
C ALA A 84 6.77 -10.24 4.02
N MET A 85 5.46 -10.11 3.82
CA MET A 85 4.42 -10.67 4.71
C MET A 85 4.58 -12.19 4.75
N TRP A 86 4.69 -12.78 3.55
CA TRP A 86 4.85 -14.21 3.37
C TRP A 86 6.27 -14.65 3.73
N GLN A 87 7.31 -13.88 3.48
CA GLN A 87 8.67 -14.30 3.87
C GLN A 87 8.86 -14.29 5.39
N TYR A 88 8.37 -13.25 6.06
CA TYR A 88 8.68 -12.93 7.46
C TYR A 88 7.44 -12.87 8.35
N TRP A 89 6.57 -13.87 8.20
CA TRP A 89 5.31 -14.05 8.91
C TRP A 89 5.30 -13.62 10.38
N ASP A 90 4.29 -12.85 10.79
CA ASP A 90 4.04 -12.47 12.19
C ASP A 90 2.54 -12.53 12.48
N GLY A 91 2.02 -13.74 12.69
CA GLY A 91 0.61 -13.98 12.97
C GLY A 91 0.07 -13.09 14.09
N PRO A 92 0.74 -12.98 15.25
CA PRO A 92 0.29 -12.09 16.32
C PRO A 92 0.23 -10.61 15.94
N GLN A 93 1.11 -10.12 15.05
CA GLN A 93 0.98 -8.74 14.54
C GLN A 93 -0.29 -8.58 13.70
N MET A 94 -0.53 -9.50 12.78
CA MET A 94 -1.69 -9.44 11.90
C MET A 94 -3.00 -9.54 12.68
N GLU A 95 -3.04 -10.39 13.72
CA GLU A 95 -4.18 -10.46 14.64
C GLU A 95 -4.46 -9.10 15.28
N ARG A 96 -3.45 -8.44 15.88
CA ARG A 96 -3.64 -7.12 16.49
C ARG A 96 -4.11 -6.07 15.48
N GLU A 97 -3.53 -6.03 14.29
CA GLU A 97 -3.87 -5.03 13.27
C GLU A 97 -5.27 -5.25 12.70
N LEU A 98 -5.67 -6.50 12.44
CA LEU A 98 -7.02 -6.82 11.97
C LEU A 98 -8.08 -6.63 13.05
N THR A 99 -7.75 -6.86 14.32
CA THR A 99 -8.64 -6.50 15.46
C THR A 99 -8.89 -5.00 15.46
N LEU A 100 -7.83 -4.17 15.38
CA LEU A 100 -7.98 -2.72 15.33
C LEU A 100 -8.76 -2.27 14.09
N ALA A 101 -8.50 -2.87 12.92
CA ALA A 101 -9.27 -2.59 11.72
C ALA A 101 -10.77 -2.92 11.90
N LYS A 102 -11.08 -4.06 12.53
CA LYS A 102 -12.46 -4.45 12.84
C LYS A 102 -13.12 -3.46 13.79
N GLU A 103 -12.44 -3.05 14.85
CA GLU A 103 -12.99 -2.16 15.88
C GLU A 103 -13.14 -0.72 15.39
N GLN A 104 -12.13 -0.19 14.69
CA GLN A 104 -12.08 1.21 14.28
C GLN A 104 -12.76 1.47 12.94
N LEU A 105 -12.65 0.54 11.99
CA LEU A 105 -13.18 0.70 10.63
C LEU A 105 -14.41 -0.17 10.38
N GLY A 106 -14.76 -1.07 11.30
CA GLY A 106 -15.92 -1.95 11.19
C GLY A 106 -15.89 -2.81 9.93
N ILE A 107 -14.72 -3.27 9.50
CA ILE A 107 -14.58 -4.14 8.32
C ILE A 107 -15.25 -5.50 8.55
N ASN A 108 -15.73 -6.11 7.47
CA ASN A 108 -16.24 -7.48 7.48
C ASN A 108 -15.53 -8.40 6.48
N VAL A 109 -14.75 -7.83 5.56
CA VAL A 109 -13.90 -8.61 4.65
C VAL A 109 -12.48 -8.06 4.59
N VAL A 110 -11.56 -8.92 4.19
CA VAL A 110 -10.15 -8.57 3.95
C VAL A 110 -9.69 -9.22 2.65
N ARG A 111 -8.97 -8.48 1.81
CA ARG A 111 -8.31 -9.00 0.62
C ARG A 111 -6.83 -9.19 0.91
N ILE A 112 -6.30 -10.37 0.56
CA ILE A 112 -4.88 -10.71 0.66
C ILE A 112 -4.37 -11.20 -0.68
N LEU A 113 -3.08 -10.97 -0.93
CA LEU A 113 -2.45 -11.30 -2.20
C LEU A 113 -1.33 -12.31 -1.97
N VAL A 114 -1.35 -13.43 -2.70
CA VAL A 114 -0.33 -14.48 -2.64
C VAL A 114 0.65 -14.30 -3.81
N PRO A 115 1.93 -13.92 -3.56
CA PRO A 115 2.92 -13.83 -4.61
C PRO A 115 3.18 -15.20 -5.23
N TYR A 116 2.99 -15.33 -6.54
CA TYR A 116 3.11 -16.62 -7.21
C TYR A 116 4.54 -17.20 -7.09
N ASP A 117 5.55 -16.33 -7.13
CA ASP A 117 6.95 -16.73 -6.97
C ASP A 117 7.29 -17.29 -5.56
N TYR A 118 6.42 -17.07 -4.58
CA TYR A 118 6.54 -17.60 -3.22
C TYR A 118 5.99 -19.03 -3.10
N VAL A 119 5.15 -19.47 -4.06
CA VAL A 119 4.45 -20.76 -4.01
C VAL A 119 5.43 -21.93 -4.12
N GLY A 120 6.45 -21.83 -4.98
CA GLY A 120 7.48 -22.87 -5.18
C GLY A 120 7.37 -23.63 -6.50
N ASN A 121 7.18 -22.93 -7.64
CA ASN A 121 7.12 -23.52 -8.99
C ASN A 121 6.04 -24.62 -9.16
N GLY A 122 4.81 -24.34 -8.74
CA GLY A 122 3.67 -25.26 -8.87
C GLY A 122 3.62 -26.38 -7.82
N ARG A 123 4.58 -26.43 -6.89
CA ARG A 123 4.49 -27.22 -5.66
C ARG A 123 4.15 -26.25 -4.53
N VAL A 124 2.89 -26.24 -4.10
CA VAL A 124 2.48 -25.45 -2.94
C VAL A 124 3.30 -25.90 -1.73
N ASN A 125 4.11 -25.00 -1.18
CA ASN A 125 4.89 -25.34 0.00
C ASN A 125 4.03 -25.35 1.27
N GLU A 126 4.31 -26.30 2.17
CA GLU A 126 3.59 -26.46 3.45
C GLU A 126 3.62 -25.19 4.32
N LYS A 127 4.67 -24.38 4.20
CA LYS A 127 4.80 -23.14 4.96
C LYS A 127 3.76 -22.10 4.53
N LEU A 128 3.44 -22.01 3.24
CA LEU A 128 2.38 -21.16 2.71
C LEU A 128 1.02 -21.65 3.20
N LEU A 129 0.76 -22.96 3.15
CA LEU A 129 -0.50 -23.54 3.66
C LEU A 129 -0.70 -23.29 5.15
N ALA A 130 0.32 -23.51 5.98
CA ALA A 130 0.27 -23.26 7.42
C ALA A 130 -0.06 -21.79 7.74
N ARG A 131 0.56 -20.86 7.01
CA ARG A 131 0.31 -19.42 7.17
C ARG A 131 -1.07 -19.01 6.71
N MET A 132 -1.54 -19.57 5.61
CA MET A 132 -2.91 -19.37 5.16
C MET A 132 -3.92 -19.87 6.20
N ARG A 133 -3.69 -21.04 6.82
CA ARG A 133 -4.51 -21.55 7.94
C ARG A 133 -4.51 -20.61 9.15
N GLU A 134 -3.36 -20.06 9.53
CA GLU A 134 -3.26 -19.05 10.59
C GLU A 134 -4.01 -17.76 10.23
N PHE A 135 -3.89 -17.28 8.99
CA PHE A 135 -4.60 -16.07 8.56
C PHE A 135 -6.13 -16.28 8.59
N LEU A 136 -6.61 -17.40 8.07
CA LEU A 136 -8.02 -17.75 8.12
C LEU A 136 -8.52 -17.94 9.55
N GLN A 137 -7.67 -18.40 10.47
CA GLN A 137 -8.01 -18.40 11.89
C GLN A 137 -8.24 -17.00 12.43
N ILE A 138 -7.30 -16.08 12.17
CA ILE A 138 -7.40 -14.70 12.61
C ILE A 138 -8.69 -14.07 12.05
N ALA A 139 -8.90 -14.21 10.73
CA ALA A 139 -10.11 -13.74 10.07
C ALA A 139 -11.38 -14.35 10.70
N GLY A 140 -11.37 -15.66 10.94
CA GLY A 140 -12.46 -16.38 11.59
C GLY A 140 -12.80 -15.81 12.97
N ASN A 141 -11.79 -15.66 13.83
CA ASN A 141 -11.94 -15.14 15.20
C ASN A 141 -12.50 -13.71 15.24
N LEU A 142 -12.34 -12.95 14.16
CA LEU A 142 -12.81 -11.56 14.00
C LEU A 142 -14.09 -11.44 13.15
N ASP A 143 -14.69 -12.58 12.78
CA ASP A 143 -15.83 -12.65 11.86
C ASP A 143 -15.59 -11.83 10.57
N LEU A 144 -14.39 -12.01 10.01
CA LEU A 144 -13.97 -11.51 8.70
C LEU A 144 -14.04 -12.64 7.66
N ARG A 145 -14.47 -12.30 6.44
CA ARG A 145 -14.29 -13.18 5.27
C ARG A 145 -13.11 -12.73 4.42
N VAL A 146 -12.44 -13.67 3.78
CA VAL A 146 -11.20 -13.45 3.07
C VAL A 146 -11.42 -13.57 1.57
N ASN A 147 -10.96 -12.57 0.83
CA ASN A 147 -10.73 -12.67 -0.60
C ASN A 147 -9.25 -12.93 -0.84
N VAL A 148 -8.94 -14.00 -1.57
CA VAL A 148 -7.58 -14.49 -1.73
C VAL A 148 -7.18 -14.38 -3.19
N THR A 149 -6.23 -13.48 -3.47
CA THR A 149 -5.64 -13.35 -4.81
C THR A 149 -4.54 -14.37 -5.02
N LEU A 150 -4.69 -15.20 -6.05
CA LEU A 150 -3.88 -16.41 -6.24
C LEU A 150 -2.54 -16.17 -6.93
N PHE A 151 -2.48 -15.24 -7.89
CA PHE A 151 -1.32 -15.02 -8.75
C PHE A 151 -0.81 -13.57 -8.70
N ASP A 152 -0.44 -13.08 -7.52
CA ASP A 152 0.18 -11.75 -7.41
C ASP A 152 1.61 -11.77 -7.97
N PHE A 153 2.03 -10.66 -8.60
CA PHE A 153 3.34 -10.51 -9.28
C PHE A 153 3.67 -11.56 -10.35
N TYR A 154 2.66 -12.10 -11.05
CA TYR A 154 2.85 -13.11 -12.10
C TYR A 154 2.58 -12.57 -13.52
N ASP A 155 3.59 -12.63 -14.40
CA ASP A 155 3.50 -12.18 -15.82
C ASP A 155 3.62 -13.35 -16.83
N GLY A 156 3.40 -14.59 -16.40
CA GLY A 156 3.73 -15.78 -17.21
C GLY A 156 2.68 -16.16 -18.25
N PHE A 157 1.40 -16.17 -17.87
CA PHE A 157 0.22 -16.49 -18.71
C PHE A 157 0.45 -17.53 -19.83
N PRO A 158 1.06 -18.70 -19.57
CA PRO A 158 1.50 -19.62 -20.62
C PRO A 158 0.31 -20.16 -21.45
N PRO A 159 0.50 -20.53 -22.73
CA PRO A 159 -0.57 -21.07 -23.57
C PRO A 159 -0.98 -22.50 -23.14
N PRO A 160 -2.22 -22.93 -23.44
CA PRO A 160 -2.72 -24.26 -23.09
C PRO A 160 -1.85 -25.39 -23.65
N GLY A 161 -1.74 -26.48 -22.90
CA GLY A 161 -0.95 -27.66 -23.28
C GLY A 161 0.56 -27.54 -23.02
N THR A 162 1.04 -26.39 -22.56
CA THR A 162 2.43 -26.24 -22.10
C THR A 162 2.62 -26.80 -20.68
N ARG A 163 3.86 -27.09 -20.31
CA ARG A 163 4.20 -27.55 -18.97
C ARG A 163 3.94 -26.47 -17.92
N GLU A 164 4.19 -25.21 -18.27
CA GLU A 164 3.97 -24.05 -17.42
C GLU A 164 2.47 -23.84 -17.17
N PHE A 165 1.62 -24.03 -18.17
CA PHE A 165 0.16 -23.97 -17.99
C PHE A 165 -0.35 -25.05 -17.04
N GLU A 166 0.09 -26.31 -17.23
CA GLU A 166 -0.26 -27.39 -16.30
C GLU A 166 0.28 -27.16 -14.88
N ARG A 167 1.44 -26.50 -14.76
CA ARG A 167 2.00 -26.11 -13.47
C ARG A 167 1.12 -25.07 -12.76
N ASP A 168 0.59 -24.10 -13.48
CA ASP A 168 -0.33 -23.08 -12.94
C ASP A 168 -1.66 -23.72 -12.52
N LEU A 169 -2.23 -24.62 -13.33
CA LEU A 169 -3.41 -25.41 -12.95
C LEU A 169 -3.14 -26.29 -11.72
N ASN A 170 -1.97 -26.93 -11.64
CA ASN A 170 -1.60 -27.73 -10.49
C ASN A 170 -1.47 -26.89 -9.22
N TYR A 171 -0.97 -25.66 -9.32
CA TYR A 171 -0.97 -24.72 -8.21
C TYR A 171 -2.39 -24.44 -7.73
N VAL A 172 -3.31 -24.08 -8.63
CA VAL A 172 -4.73 -23.86 -8.29
C VAL A 172 -5.32 -25.08 -7.59
N ARG A 173 -5.16 -26.27 -8.17
CA ARG A 173 -5.65 -27.56 -7.61
C ARG A 173 -5.14 -27.80 -6.20
N LEU A 174 -3.84 -27.62 -5.97
CA LEU A 174 -3.22 -27.91 -4.67
C LEU A 174 -3.55 -26.84 -3.63
N PHE A 175 -3.50 -25.56 -4.01
CA PHE A 175 -3.70 -24.48 -3.06
C PHE A 175 -5.17 -24.33 -2.68
N VAL A 176 -6.05 -24.14 -3.67
CA VAL A 176 -7.50 -24.04 -3.44
C VAL A 176 -8.05 -25.35 -2.87
N GLY A 177 -7.55 -26.50 -3.36
CA GLY A 177 -7.95 -27.83 -2.89
C GLY A 177 -7.78 -28.05 -1.38
N ASN A 178 -6.82 -27.36 -0.74
CA ASN A 178 -6.60 -27.44 0.71
C ASN A 178 -7.63 -26.69 1.55
N PHE A 179 -8.45 -25.83 0.92
CA PHE A 179 -9.41 -24.96 1.60
C PHE A 179 -10.83 -25.11 1.07
N ILE A 180 -11.10 -26.14 0.25
CA ILE A 180 -12.47 -26.43 -0.20
C ILE A 180 -13.39 -26.57 1.01
N GLY A 181 -14.54 -25.88 0.98
CA GLY A 181 -15.48 -25.92 2.09
C GLY A 181 -15.18 -24.94 3.23
N ASP A 182 -14.06 -24.21 3.23
CA ASP A 182 -13.79 -23.19 4.25
C ASP A 182 -14.58 -21.91 3.94
N GLU A 183 -15.67 -21.69 4.65
CA GLU A 183 -16.55 -20.55 4.39
C GLU A 183 -15.92 -19.21 4.75
N ARG A 184 -14.80 -19.21 5.51
CA ARG A 184 -14.06 -17.98 5.81
C ARG A 184 -13.47 -17.38 4.54
N ILE A 185 -13.25 -18.16 3.49
CA ILE A 185 -12.91 -17.66 2.15
C ILE A 185 -14.22 -17.36 1.42
N PHE A 186 -14.46 -16.11 1.03
CA PHE A 186 -15.66 -15.79 0.24
C PHE A 186 -15.41 -15.79 -1.25
N ALA A 187 -14.21 -15.40 -1.69
CA ALA A 187 -13.87 -15.37 -3.10
C ALA A 187 -12.40 -15.69 -3.36
N TRP A 188 -12.16 -16.47 -4.41
CA TRP A 188 -10.85 -16.61 -5.04
C TRP A 188 -10.73 -15.54 -6.13
N ASP A 189 -9.78 -14.64 -5.96
CA ASP A 189 -9.39 -13.68 -6.98
C ASP A 189 -8.26 -14.31 -7.81
N VAL A 190 -8.49 -14.52 -9.11
CA VAL A 190 -7.53 -15.25 -9.94
C VAL A 190 -6.20 -14.49 -9.99
N HIS A 191 -6.22 -13.17 -10.19
CA HIS A 191 -5.00 -12.41 -10.43
C HIS A 191 -5.19 -10.94 -10.05
N ASN A 192 -4.12 -10.31 -9.56
CA ASN A 192 -4.08 -8.88 -9.27
C ASN A 192 -3.61 -8.09 -10.49
N GLU A 193 -4.51 -7.33 -11.10
CA GLU A 193 -4.27 -6.43 -12.24
C GLU A 193 -3.48 -7.08 -13.39
N PRO A 194 -3.95 -8.22 -13.95
CA PRO A 194 -3.23 -8.94 -15.00
C PRO A 194 -2.97 -8.08 -16.25
N ASP A 195 -3.75 -7.03 -16.44
CA ASP A 195 -3.70 -6.07 -17.55
C ASP A 195 -2.75 -4.87 -17.33
N HIS A 196 -1.99 -4.88 -16.23
CA HIS A 196 -0.87 -3.97 -15.97
C HIS A 196 0.51 -4.57 -16.27
N TYR A 197 0.60 -5.87 -16.56
CA TYR A 197 1.87 -6.54 -16.80
C TYR A 197 2.34 -6.46 -18.25
N ASP A 198 3.61 -6.78 -18.48
CA ASP A 198 4.25 -6.68 -19.79
C ASP A 198 3.60 -7.60 -20.83
N ALA A 199 3.03 -8.75 -20.43
CA ALA A 199 2.21 -9.60 -21.31
C ALA A 199 1.15 -8.77 -22.03
N TRP A 200 0.37 -8.03 -21.25
CA TRP A 200 -0.72 -7.23 -21.76
C TRP A 200 -0.23 -5.96 -22.44
N VAL A 201 0.61 -5.19 -21.73
CA VAL A 201 0.90 -3.79 -22.08
C VAL A 201 1.98 -3.67 -23.16
N LYS A 202 2.97 -4.57 -23.18
CA LYS A 202 4.14 -4.46 -24.07
C LYS A 202 4.19 -5.54 -25.14
N ARG A 203 3.80 -6.78 -24.81
CA ARG A 203 3.89 -7.93 -25.72
C ARG A 203 2.64 -8.15 -26.56
N GLY A 204 1.54 -7.47 -26.25
CA GLY A 204 0.28 -7.60 -27.00
C GLY A 204 -0.41 -8.96 -26.81
N GLU A 205 -0.16 -9.62 -25.69
CA GLU A 205 -0.62 -10.98 -25.38
C GLU A 205 -1.98 -11.00 -24.66
N ALA A 206 -2.77 -9.92 -24.72
CA ALA A 206 -4.05 -9.79 -24.00
C ALA A 206 -5.00 -10.97 -24.24
N GLN A 207 -5.07 -11.50 -25.46
CA GLN A 207 -5.88 -12.67 -25.80
C GLN A 207 -5.42 -13.94 -25.08
N GLN A 208 -4.10 -14.13 -24.92
CA GLN A 208 -3.54 -15.24 -24.17
C GLN A 208 -3.81 -15.09 -22.66
N VAL A 209 -3.68 -13.86 -22.14
CA VAL A 209 -4.02 -13.53 -20.74
C VAL A 209 -5.50 -13.86 -20.47
N LEU A 210 -6.42 -13.40 -21.31
CA LEU A 210 -7.86 -13.64 -21.16
C LEU A 210 -8.22 -15.13 -21.18
N TYR A 211 -7.61 -15.90 -22.09
CA TYR A 211 -7.80 -17.35 -22.13
C TYR A 211 -7.29 -18.03 -20.85
N TRP A 212 -6.07 -17.67 -20.41
CA TRP A 212 -5.47 -18.23 -19.20
C TRP A 212 -6.32 -17.92 -17.96
N LEU A 213 -6.82 -16.70 -17.82
CA LEU A 213 -7.70 -16.29 -16.72
C LEU A 213 -8.99 -17.13 -16.68
N GLY A 214 -9.63 -17.31 -17.85
CA GLY A 214 -10.82 -18.15 -17.97
C GLY A 214 -10.55 -19.60 -17.57
N ALA A 215 -9.42 -20.17 -17.98
CA ALA A 215 -9.06 -21.54 -17.62
C ALA A 215 -8.77 -21.72 -16.12
N MET A 216 -8.10 -20.74 -15.48
CA MET A 216 -7.89 -20.78 -14.03
C MET A 216 -9.23 -20.64 -13.28
N ALA A 217 -10.10 -19.74 -13.72
CA ALA A 217 -11.44 -19.57 -13.15
C ALA A 217 -12.28 -20.84 -13.25
N ASP A 218 -12.28 -21.50 -14.41
CA ASP A 218 -12.97 -22.77 -14.62
C ASP A 218 -12.47 -23.86 -13.67
N GLU A 219 -11.15 -23.97 -13.49
CA GLU A 219 -10.56 -24.95 -12.59
C GLU A 219 -10.93 -24.68 -11.13
N ILE A 220 -10.95 -23.41 -10.69
CA ILE A 220 -11.40 -23.02 -9.35
C ILE A 220 -12.87 -23.43 -9.16
N LYS A 221 -13.77 -23.07 -10.09
CA LYS A 221 -15.19 -23.42 -10.00
C LYS A 221 -15.40 -24.94 -9.98
N ARG A 222 -14.57 -25.70 -10.70
CA ARG A 222 -14.63 -27.16 -10.73
C ARG A 222 -14.30 -27.80 -9.38
N ILE A 223 -13.29 -27.29 -8.67
CA ILE A 223 -12.82 -27.89 -7.40
C ILE A 223 -13.45 -27.26 -6.15
N ALA A 224 -13.90 -26.02 -6.23
CA ALA A 224 -14.44 -25.23 -5.12
C ALA A 224 -15.79 -24.57 -5.51
N PRO A 225 -16.84 -25.36 -5.83
CA PRO A 225 -18.06 -24.85 -6.45
C PRO A 225 -18.87 -23.88 -5.57
N TYR A 226 -18.66 -23.91 -4.25
CA TYR A 226 -19.35 -23.03 -3.29
C TYR A 226 -18.60 -21.72 -3.00
N HIS A 227 -17.34 -21.59 -3.46
CA HIS A 227 -16.61 -20.33 -3.38
C HIS A 227 -16.90 -19.48 -4.62
N LEU A 228 -16.90 -18.16 -4.42
CA LEU A 228 -17.03 -17.21 -5.52
C LEU A 228 -15.68 -17.04 -6.23
N VAL A 229 -15.72 -16.69 -7.51
CA VAL A 229 -14.54 -16.38 -8.32
C VAL A 229 -14.63 -14.94 -8.81
N THR A 230 -13.49 -14.25 -8.86
CA THR A 230 -13.35 -12.92 -9.46
C THR A 230 -11.97 -12.77 -10.10
N VAL A 231 -11.78 -11.70 -10.85
CA VAL A 231 -10.46 -11.25 -11.33
C VAL A 231 -10.35 -9.77 -11.03
N GLY A 232 -9.34 -9.36 -10.26
CA GLY A 232 -9.06 -7.96 -9.94
C GLY A 232 -8.43 -7.23 -11.11
N MET A 233 -9.23 -6.88 -12.13
CA MET A 233 -8.75 -6.12 -13.30
C MET A 233 -8.39 -4.68 -12.93
N GLY A 234 -7.22 -4.22 -13.38
CA GLY A 234 -6.75 -2.85 -13.14
C GLY A 234 -7.43 -1.82 -14.03
N LYS A 235 -7.81 -2.19 -15.26
CA LYS A 235 -8.52 -1.31 -16.20
C LYS A 235 -9.94 -1.82 -16.41
N TYR A 236 -10.91 -0.98 -16.05
CA TYR A 236 -12.32 -1.35 -16.03
C TYR A 236 -12.85 -1.78 -17.41
N ASP A 237 -12.37 -1.18 -18.51
CA ASP A 237 -12.82 -1.46 -19.87
C ASP A 237 -12.34 -2.82 -20.40
N ASN A 238 -11.29 -3.38 -19.82
CA ASN A 238 -10.83 -4.73 -20.14
C ASN A 238 -11.78 -5.82 -19.58
N LEU A 239 -12.68 -5.50 -18.65
CA LEU A 239 -13.59 -6.47 -18.03
C LEU A 239 -14.54 -7.14 -19.04
N TRP A 240 -14.90 -6.44 -20.10
CA TRP A 240 -15.80 -6.93 -21.15
C TRP A 240 -15.13 -7.14 -22.50
N GLN A 241 -13.79 -7.15 -22.56
CA GLN A 241 -13.09 -7.56 -23.77
C GLN A 241 -13.23 -9.08 -23.98
N PRO A 242 -13.64 -9.52 -25.18
CA PRO A 242 -13.77 -10.94 -25.46
C PRO A 242 -12.39 -11.59 -25.58
N GLY A 243 -12.22 -12.72 -24.91
CA GLY A 243 -11.10 -13.62 -25.11
C GLY A 243 -11.31 -14.56 -26.29
N PRO A 244 -10.34 -15.45 -26.58
CA PRO A 244 -10.38 -16.36 -27.73
C PRO A 244 -11.55 -17.35 -27.73
N ASP A 245 -12.10 -17.68 -26.55
CA ASP A 245 -13.26 -18.57 -26.38
C ASP A 245 -14.59 -17.80 -26.40
N GLY A 246 -14.56 -16.50 -26.71
CA GLY A 246 -15.73 -15.61 -26.73
C GLY A 246 -16.20 -15.15 -25.36
N ARG A 247 -15.66 -15.69 -24.26
CA ARG A 247 -15.97 -15.22 -22.90
C ARG A 247 -15.14 -14.01 -22.55
N ARG A 248 -15.70 -13.17 -21.70
CA ARG A 248 -15.08 -11.98 -21.12
C ARG A 248 -14.79 -12.22 -19.63
N VAL A 249 -14.00 -11.36 -19.00
CA VAL A 249 -13.70 -11.45 -17.56
C VAL A 249 -14.98 -11.51 -16.71
N ILE A 250 -15.97 -10.69 -17.06
CA ILE A 250 -17.28 -10.68 -16.41
C ILE A 250 -18.07 -11.98 -16.57
N ASP A 251 -17.78 -12.82 -17.57
CA ASP A 251 -18.55 -14.03 -17.84
C ASP A 251 -18.11 -15.18 -16.92
N TYR A 252 -16.81 -15.31 -16.63
CA TYR A 252 -16.25 -16.32 -15.71
C TYR A 252 -16.02 -15.84 -14.27
N SER A 253 -16.38 -14.58 -13.95
CA SER A 253 -16.41 -14.06 -12.58
C SER A 253 -17.81 -14.16 -11.97
N ASP A 254 -17.96 -14.61 -10.72
CA ASP A 254 -19.23 -14.56 -9.98
C ASP A 254 -19.52 -13.15 -9.47
N ILE A 255 -18.48 -12.46 -8.98
CA ILE A 255 -18.50 -11.05 -8.60
C ILE A 255 -17.54 -10.30 -9.53
N VAL A 256 -17.97 -9.17 -10.08
CA VAL A 256 -17.14 -8.36 -10.97
C VAL A 256 -16.37 -7.33 -10.14
N SER A 257 -15.06 -7.49 -10.06
CA SER A 257 -14.19 -6.58 -9.30
C SER A 257 -13.63 -5.47 -10.19
N VAL A 258 -13.61 -4.25 -9.67
CA VAL A 258 -13.08 -3.05 -10.34
C VAL A 258 -12.08 -2.32 -9.44
N HIS A 259 -11.05 -1.75 -10.05
CA HIS A 259 -10.10 -0.88 -9.37
C HIS A 259 -10.30 0.55 -9.89
N ILE A 260 -10.57 1.52 -9.00
CA ILE A 260 -10.84 2.91 -9.39
C ILE A 260 -10.00 3.86 -8.53
N TYR A 261 -8.87 4.30 -9.07
CA TYR A 261 -7.99 5.30 -8.45
C TYR A 261 -8.24 6.74 -8.93
N ASN A 262 -9.05 6.92 -9.98
CA ASN A 262 -9.59 8.23 -10.36
C ASN A 262 -11.03 8.38 -9.85
N ALA A 263 -11.21 9.07 -8.71
CA ALA A 263 -12.52 9.22 -8.07
C ALA A 263 -13.55 9.94 -8.96
N GLU A 264 -13.12 10.89 -9.80
CA GLU A 264 -14.02 11.68 -10.66
C GLU A 264 -14.69 10.82 -11.73
N ASP A 265 -14.01 9.78 -12.20
CA ASP A 265 -14.50 8.87 -13.23
C ASP A 265 -15.42 7.77 -12.67
N ALA A 266 -15.48 7.60 -11.34
CA ALA A 266 -16.07 6.41 -10.71
C ALA A 266 -17.54 6.19 -11.11
N THR A 267 -18.37 7.22 -11.06
CA THR A 267 -19.79 7.13 -11.45
C THR A 267 -19.93 6.63 -12.89
N ARG A 268 -19.17 7.25 -13.81
CA ARG A 268 -19.20 6.90 -15.24
C ARG A 268 -18.73 5.47 -15.47
N GLN A 269 -17.59 5.07 -14.90
CA GLN A 269 -17.06 3.71 -15.07
C GLN A 269 -18.00 2.64 -14.52
N LEU A 270 -18.62 2.88 -13.36
CA LEU A 270 -19.58 1.96 -12.76
C LEU A 270 -20.88 1.85 -13.58
N ASP A 271 -21.38 2.97 -14.08
CA ASP A 271 -22.59 3.00 -14.92
C ASP A 271 -22.36 2.34 -16.28
N GLU A 272 -21.18 2.52 -16.89
CA GLU A 272 -20.76 1.81 -18.11
C GLU A 272 -20.64 0.30 -17.86
N LEU A 273 -19.93 -0.12 -16.82
CA LEU A 273 -19.77 -1.54 -16.48
C LEU A 273 -21.12 -2.23 -16.24
N ARG A 274 -22.05 -1.55 -15.57
CA ARG A 274 -23.39 -2.09 -15.29
C ARG A 274 -24.15 -2.47 -16.56
N GLN A 275 -23.86 -1.86 -17.71
CA GLN A 275 -24.49 -2.21 -18.99
C GLN A 275 -24.08 -3.61 -19.49
N TYR A 276 -22.93 -4.11 -19.05
CA TYR A 276 -22.39 -5.40 -19.49
C TYR A 276 -22.71 -6.56 -18.54
N THR A 277 -23.13 -6.28 -17.30
CA THR A 277 -23.33 -7.32 -16.29
C THR A 277 -24.45 -7.01 -15.29
N ALA A 278 -25.27 -8.03 -15.03
CA ALA A 278 -26.23 -8.01 -13.92
C ALA A 278 -25.61 -8.46 -12.59
N LYS A 279 -24.37 -8.99 -12.59
CA LYS A 279 -23.69 -9.54 -11.41
C LYS A 279 -23.30 -8.44 -10.41
N PRO A 280 -23.00 -8.77 -9.14
CA PRO A 280 -22.55 -7.79 -8.16
C PRO A 280 -21.23 -7.16 -8.60
N ILE A 281 -21.10 -5.85 -8.41
CA ILE A 281 -19.85 -5.13 -8.64
C ILE A 281 -19.19 -4.89 -7.27
N LEU A 282 -17.90 -5.17 -7.17
CA LEU A 282 -17.08 -4.92 -5.99
C LEU A 282 -16.01 -3.88 -6.35
N LEU A 283 -16.01 -2.72 -5.70
CA LEU A 283 -14.87 -1.79 -5.81
C LEU A 283 -13.74 -2.35 -4.97
N GLN A 284 -12.90 -3.19 -5.57
CA GLN A 284 -11.95 -4.06 -4.89
C GLN A 284 -10.62 -3.36 -4.56
N GLU A 285 -10.30 -2.27 -5.27
CA GLU A 285 -9.22 -1.36 -4.92
C GLU A 285 -9.57 0.09 -5.26
N PHE A 286 -9.21 0.99 -4.35
CA PHE A 286 -9.28 2.43 -4.50
C PHE A 286 -8.51 3.08 -3.35
N GLY A 287 -8.05 4.31 -3.55
CA GLY A 287 -7.41 5.08 -2.50
C GLY A 287 -6.64 6.26 -3.07
N TRP A 288 -5.97 6.98 -2.17
CA TRP A 288 -5.08 8.07 -2.53
C TRP A 288 -3.91 8.11 -1.55
N PRO A 289 -2.66 8.33 -2.03
CA PRO A 289 -1.50 8.39 -1.16
C PRO A 289 -1.42 9.75 -0.47
N THR A 290 -0.82 9.76 0.72
CA THR A 290 -0.65 10.97 1.55
C THR A 290 0.83 11.36 1.74
N GLY A 291 1.72 10.70 0.98
CA GLY A 291 3.14 10.93 1.03
C GLY A 291 3.91 10.10 -0.01
N ALA A 292 5.24 10.10 0.02
CA ALA A 292 6.05 10.86 0.97
C ALA A 292 5.88 12.39 0.76
N PRO A 293 5.86 13.23 1.80
CA PRO A 293 5.55 14.66 1.67
C PRO A 293 6.44 15.45 0.70
N CYS A 294 7.63 14.91 0.37
CA CYS A 294 8.59 15.52 -0.55
C CYS A 294 8.38 15.14 -2.02
N THR A 295 7.32 14.38 -2.36
CA THR A 295 7.07 13.94 -3.73
C THR A 295 6.10 14.87 -4.46
N TYR A 296 4.82 14.87 -4.08
CA TYR A 296 3.78 15.61 -4.80
C TYR A 296 2.92 16.38 -3.80
N PRO A 297 2.65 17.68 -4.01
CA PRO A 297 1.80 18.46 -3.10
C PRO A 297 0.41 17.86 -2.89
N GLU A 298 -0.12 17.15 -3.89
CA GLU A 298 -1.42 16.51 -3.87
C GLU A 298 -1.44 15.23 -3.01
N TYR A 299 -0.28 14.68 -2.66
CA TYR A 299 -0.19 13.53 -1.77
C TYR A 299 -0.34 14.00 -0.33
N ASN A 300 -1.58 14.27 0.05
CA ASN A 300 -1.94 14.78 1.37
C ASN A 300 -3.29 14.23 1.83
N GLU A 301 -3.56 14.34 3.12
CA GLU A 301 -4.77 13.78 3.74
C GLU A 301 -6.07 14.46 3.31
N ALA A 302 -6.04 15.75 2.95
CA ALA A 302 -7.24 16.45 2.49
C ALA A 302 -7.68 15.93 1.12
N GLN A 303 -6.74 15.65 0.22
CA GLN A 303 -7.02 15.02 -1.07
C GLN A 303 -7.50 13.57 -0.88
N GLN A 304 -6.89 12.82 0.05
CA GLN A 304 -7.35 11.47 0.37
C GLN A 304 -8.78 11.47 0.92
N GLU A 305 -9.12 12.37 1.83
CA GLU A 305 -10.49 12.54 2.35
C GLU A 305 -11.48 12.82 1.22
N TRP A 306 -11.14 13.76 0.33
CA TRP A 306 -11.97 14.09 -0.83
C TRP A 306 -12.21 12.87 -1.75
N VAL A 307 -11.15 12.10 -2.06
CA VAL A 307 -11.27 10.87 -2.85
C VAL A 307 -12.26 9.88 -2.23
N TYR A 308 -12.15 9.64 -0.92
CA TYR A 308 -13.03 8.70 -0.23
C TYR A 308 -14.48 9.19 -0.16
N ARG A 309 -14.71 10.49 0.05
CA ARG A 309 -16.04 11.10 0.00
C ARG A 309 -16.67 10.94 -1.39
N THR A 310 -15.94 11.30 -2.44
CA THR A 310 -16.41 11.22 -3.82
C THR A 310 -16.72 9.77 -4.22
N LEU A 311 -15.88 8.82 -3.85
CA LEU A 311 -16.13 7.40 -4.12
C LEU A 311 -17.31 6.84 -3.32
N ARG A 312 -17.52 7.28 -2.08
CA ARG A 312 -18.71 6.90 -1.30
C ARG A 312 -20.00 7.34 -2.00
N GLU A 313 -20.02 8.56 -2.54
CA GLU A 313 -21.16 9.08 -3.29
C GLU A 313 -21.33 8.34 -4.63
N ALA A 314 -20.25 8.12 -5.38
CA ALA A 314 -20.29 7.42 -6.66
C ALA A 314 -20.78 5.98 -6.53
N THR A 315 -20.35 5.26 -5.50
CA THR A 315 -20.65 3.83 -5.30
C THR A 315 -22.03 3.55 -4.72
N ALA A 316 -22.70 4.56 -4.13
CA ALA A 316 -24.01 4.40 -3.51
C ALA A 316 -25.04 3.80 -4.50
N GLY A 317 -25.54 2.62 -4.17
CA GLY A 317 -26.51 1.88 -5.00
C GLY A 317 -25.92 1.21 -6.27
N ARG A 318 -24.61 1.32 -6.51
CA ARG A 318 -23.95 0.76 -7.71
C ARG A 318 -23.15 -0.52 -7.43
N VAL A 319 -22.58 -0.62 -6.23
CA VAL A 319 -21.69 -1.72 -5.81
C VAL A 319 -22.29 -2.52 -4.65
N ALA A 320 -21.91 -3.78 -4.56
CA ALA A 320 -22.24 -4.67 -3.43
C ALA A 320 -21.27 -4.51 -2.25
N GLY A 321 -20.15 -3.82 -2.46
CA GLY A 321 -19.21 -3.49 -1.41
C GLY A 321 -17.96 -2.80 -1.94
N VAL A 322 -17.08 -2.46 -1.00
CA VAL A 322 -15.82 -1.79 -1.26
C VAL A 322 -14.68 -2.42 -0.46
N ILE A 323 -13.49 -2.45 -1.04
CA ILE A 323 -12.25 -2.89 -0.40
C ILE A 323 -11.18 -1.83 -0.65
N ALA A 324 -10.82 -1.06 0.37
CA ALA A 324 -9.89 0.06 0.23
C ALA A 324 -8.43 -0.41 0.12
N TRP A 325 -7.63 0.29 -0.69
CA TRP A 325 -6.17 0.22 -0.71
C TRP A 325 -5.61 1.38 0.11
N ASN A 326 -5.08 1.16 1.32
CA ASN A 326 -4.98 -0.10 2.07
C ASN A 326 -5.20 0.15 3.57
N LEU A 327 -4.94 -0.83 4.45
CA LEU A 327 -5.24 -0.65 5.89
C LEU A 327 -4.52 0.56 6.49
N ARG A 328 -3.22 0.63 6.27
CA ARG A 328 -2.35 1.50 7.04
C ARG A 328 -1.06 1.80 6.31
N ASP A 329 -0.49 2.93 6.67
CA ASP A 329 0.84 3.30 6.22
C ASP A 329 1.87 2.32 6.77
N TYR A 330 2.93 2.15 5.99
CA TYR A 330 4.00 1.23 6.30
C TYR A 330 5.16 1.96 6.96
N ASP A 331 5.90 1.23 7.79
CA ASP A 331 7.08 1.80 8.41
C ASP A 331 8.19 1.96 7.36
N PRO A 332 8.98 3.05 7.38
CA PRO A 332 10.13 3.17 6.50
C PRO A 332 11.21 2.10 6.77
N GLY A 333 11.15 1.41 7.91
CA GLY A 333 12.01 0.29 8.28
C GLY A 333 11.26 -0.66 9.22
N PRO A 334 11.73 -1.90 9.43
CA PRO A 334 13.10 -2.33 9.20
C PRO A 334 13.30 -3.08 7.88
N HIS A 335 12.57 -2.78 6.80
CA HIS A 335 12.84 -3.38 5.48
C HIS A 335 13.73 -2.51 4.58
N ARG A 336 14.23 -3.09 3.49
CA ARG A 336 15.12 -2.41 2.53
C ARG A 336 14.38 -1.54 1.49
N ARG A 337 13.05 -1.57 1.40
CA ARG A 337 12.30 -0.72 0.45
C ARG A 337 12.46 0.76 0.76
N TRP A 338 12.43 1.58 -0.28
CA TRP A 338 12.44 3.04 -0.20
C TRP A 338 11.03 3.58 -0.02
N ASP A 339 10.97 4.79 0.53
CA ASP A 339 9.74 5.52 0.73
C ASP A 339 9.17 5.98 -0.62
N ASN A 340 7.93 5.63 -0.89
CA ASN A 340 7.23 5.96 -2.14
C ASN A 340 5.74 6.04 -1.85
N ARG A 341 4.93 6.44 -2.84
CA ARG A 341 3.49 6.64 -2.63
C ARG A 341 2.77 5.41 -2.04
N GLU A 342 3.21 4.21 -2.39
CA GLU A 342 2.60 2.96 -1.95
C GLU A 342 2.71 2.74 -0.43
N GLU A 343 3.66 3.43 0.22
CA GLU A 343 3.85 3.38 1.67
C GLU A 343 2.85 4.27 2.43
N HIS A 344 2.05 5.10 1.74
CA HIS A 344 1.23 6.18 2.32
C HIS A 344 -0.25 6.16 1.93
N TYR A 345 -0.75 5.05 1.39
CA TYR A 345 -2.18 4.87 1.04
C TYR A 345 -3.09 4.57 2.23
N GLY A 346 -2.52 4.24 3.39
CA GLY A 346 -3.27 3.72 4.52
C GLY A 346 -4.33 4.68 5.04
N LEU A 347 -5.38 4.11 5.64
CA LEU A 347 -6.37 4.84 6.43
C LEU A 347 -5.92 5.11 7.88
N ILE A 348 -4.92 4.35 8.33
CA ILE A 348 -4.34 4.44 9.66
C ILE A 348 -2.86 4.81 9.53
N ARG A 349 -2.41 5.78 10.32
CA ARG A 349 -0.99 6.19 10.37
C ARG A 349 -0.12 5.12 11.06
N PRO A 350 1.21 5.21 10.96
CA PRO A 350 2.10 4.26 11.62
C PRO A 350 1.93 4.22 13.15
N ASP A 351 1.53 5.33 13.77
CA ASP A 351 1.26 5.46 15.21
C ASP A 351 -0.11 4.91 15.65
N GLY A 352 -0.94 4.45 14.71
CA GLY A 352 -2.28 3.91 14.98
C GLY A 352 -3.40 4.95 14.96
N SER A 353 -3.10 6.23 14.75
CA SER A 353 -4.13 7.27 14.61
C SER A 353 -4.83 7.18 13.24
N LEU A 354 -6.14 7.45 13.22
CA LEU A 354 -6.93 7.46 11.99
C LEU A 354 -6.65 8.72 11.15
N LYS A 355 -6.59 8.55 9.83
CA LYS A 355 -6.60 9.66 8.88
C LYS A 355 -8.02 10.15 8.61
N PRO A 356 -8.22 11.40 8.14
CA PRO A 356 -9.54 11.94 7.78
C PRO A 356 -10.36 11.01 6.87
N ALA A 357 -9.72 10.39 5.87
CA ALA A 357 -10.36 9.44 4.96
C ALA A 357 -10.97 8.21 5.65
N ALA A 358 -10.47 7.80 6.83
CA ALA A 358 -11.06 6.70 7.59
C ALA A 358 -12.50 7.01 8.03
N TYR A 359 -12.80 8.27 8.33
CA TYR A 359 -14.15 8.70 8.73
C TYR A 359 -15.14 8.73 7.56
N GLU A 360 -14.65 8.90 6.34
CA GLU A 360 -15.46 8.68 5.13
C GLU A 360 -15.64 7.18 4.85
N PHE A 361 -14.59 6.38 5.07
CA PHE A 361 -14.62 4.93 4.87
C PHE A 361 -15.63 4.19 5.78
N VAL A 362 -15.76 4.60 7.05
CA VAL A 362 -16.74 3.96 7.97
C VAL A 362 -18.20 4.26 7.64
N GLN A 363 -18.47 5.13 6.68
CA GLN A 363 -19.83 5.42 6.21
C GLN A 363 -20.28 4.48 5.09
N PHE A 364 -19.38 3.69 4.48
CA PHE A 364 -19.80 2.65 3.54
C PHE A 364 -20.62 1.58 4.27
N PRO A 365 -21.73 1.08 3.68
CA PRO A 365 -22.56 0.06 4.30
C PRO A 365 -21.78 -1.21 4.62
N VAL A 366 -22.11 -1.84 5.75
CA VAL A 366 -21.53 -3.12 6.16
C VAL A 366 -22.58 -3.98 6.84
N THR A 367 -22.49 -5.29 6.63
CA THR A 367 -23.35 -6.27 7.31
C THR A 367 -22.50 -7.26 8.11
N PRO A 368 -22.87 -7.62 9.35
CA PRO A 368 -22.21 -8.72 10.07
C PRO A 368 -22.29 -10.04 9.29
N ILE A 369 -21.16 -10.72 9.15
CA ILE A 369 -21.06 -12.01 8.43
C ILE A 369 -20.34 -13.09 9.26
N PRO A 370 -20.86 -13.38 10.48
CA PRO A 370 -20.22 -14.30 11.41
C PRO A 370 -19.94 -15.67 10.77
N THR A 371 -18.82 -16.26 11.14
CA THR A 371 -18.40 -17.61 10.69
C THR A 371 -18.62 -18.62 11.81
N ILE A 372 -18.92 -19.86 11.43
CA ILE A 372 -19.05 -20.98 12.37
C ILE A 372 -17.73 -21.75 12.51
N THR A 373 -16.88 -21.69 11.49
CA THR A 373 -15.56 -22.29 11.50
C THR A 373 -14.63 -21.56 12.46
N ARG A 374 -14.22 -22.28 13.51
CA ARG A 374 -13.22 -21.86 14.49
C ARG A 374 -12.06 -22.84 14.47
N THR A 375 -10.85 -22.31 14.52
CA THR A 375 -9.61 -23.10 14.61
C THR A 375 -8.73 -22.55 15.72
N ASN A 376 -7.76 -23.34 16.21
CA ASN A 376 -6.89 -22.95 17.32
C ASN A 376 -5.40 -23.30 17.05
N TYR A 377 -4.93 -23.03 15.84
CA TYR A 377 -3.53 -23.01 15.48
C TYR A 377 -2.76 -22.01 16.34
N ARG A 378 -1.55 -22.39 16.72
CA ARG A 378 -0.60 -21.45 17.31
C ARG A 378 -0.18 -20.43 16.24
N LEU A 379 -0.33 -19.13 16.54
CA LEU A 379 0.17 -18.08 15.66
C LEU A 379 1.69 -18.00 15.73
N HIS A 380 2.35 -18.15 14.59
CA HIS A 380 3.79 -18.14 14.49
C HIS A 380 4.34 -16.74 14.23
N ARG A 381 5.57 -16.51 14.69
CA ARG A 381 6.39 -15.35 14.34
C ARG A 381 7.73 -15.83 13.82
N GLU A 382 8.05 -15.43 12.60
CA GLU A 382 9.36 -15.60 12.01
C GLU A 382 10.29 -14.49 12.48
N ARG A 383 11.50 -14.89 12.90
CA ARG A 383 12.53 -13.91 13.24
C ARG A 383 13.04 -13.28 11.97
N TYR A 384 12.87 -11.97 11.88
CA TYR A 384 13.53 -11.18 10.87
C TYR A 384 14.99 -10.98 11.27
N LYS A 385 15.93 -11.60 10.53
CA LYS A 385 17.37 -11.47 10.78
C LYS A 385 17.97 -10.50 9.77
N LEU A 386 18.35 -9.33 10.26
CA LEU A 386 19.20 -8.37 9.57
C LEU A 386 20.63 -8.55 10.07
N ASN A 387 21.56 -8.96 9.21
CA ASN A 387 22.98 -9.11 9.53
C ASN A 387 23.94 -8.77 8.37
N GLY A 388 23.45 -8.19 7.28
CA GLY A 388 24.20 -7.75 6.11
C GLY A 388 24.52 -6.26 6.11
N ARG A 389 25.53 -5.86 5.32
CA ARG A 389 25.95 -4.46 5.12
C ARG A 389 24.87 -3.55 4.50
N ARG A 390 23.93 -4.16 3.77
CA ARG A 390 22.78 -3.51 3.12
C ARG A 390 21.52 -3.47 3.98
N ASP A 391 21.57 -4.00 5.19
CA ASP A 391 20.39 -4.01 6.05
C ASP A 391 20.07 -2.62 6.60
N PRO A 392 18.80 -2.32 6.90
CA PRO A 392 18.45 -1.02 7.44
C PRO A 392 19.15 -0.74 8.78
N LEU A 393 19.76 0.44 8.86
CA LEU A 393 20.34 1.01 10.06
C LEU A 393 19.54 2.25 10.45
N GLN A 394 18.88 2.21 11.61
CA GLN A 394 18.28 3.40 12.18
C GLN A 394 19.37 4.26 12.81
N THR A 395 19.45 5.52 12.41
CA THR A 395 20.47 6.45 12.90
C THR A 395 19.95 7.32 14.05
N ALA A 396 20.84 8.09 14.67
CA ALA A 396 20.48 9.01 15.75
C ALA A 396 19.50 10.12 15.34
N SER A 397 19.30 10.38 14.04
CA SER A 397 18.27 11.31 13.56
C SER A 397 16.86 10.69 13.52
N GLY A 398 16.74 9.39 13.86
CA GLY A 398 15.50 8.61 13.71
C GLY A 398 15.24 8.12 12.29
N LYS A 399 16.03 8.55 11.30
CA LYS A 399 15.92 8.12 9.90
C LYS A 399 16.72 6.85 9.61
N TRP A 400 16.25 6.06 8.65
CA TRP A 400 16.90 4.83 8.22
C TRP A 400 17.87 5.08 7.07
N VAL A 401 19.05 4.47 7.13
CA VAL A 401 19.94 4.30 5.98
C VAL A 401 19.97 2.81 5.66
N LYS A 402 19.66 2.44 4.42
CA LYS A 402 19.42 1.04 4.01
C LYS A 402 19.93 0.77 2.61
N ASP A 403 20.11 -0.51 2.30
CA ASP A 403 20.56 -1.00 0.99
C ASP A 403 21.83 -0.29 0.51
N TRP A 404 21.93 0.01 -0.79
CA TRP A 404 23.02 0.77 -1.39
C TRP A 404 23.27 2.14 -0.77
N PHE A 405 22.26 2.81 -0.20
CA PHE A 405 22.50 4.05 0.54
C PHE A 405 23.34 3.83 1.79
N ARG A 406 23.07 2.74 2.53
CA ARG A 406 23.85 2.41 3.73
C ARG A 406 25.28 2.04 3.36
N GLU A 407 25.41 1.14 2.38
CA GLU A 407 26.72 0.67 1.95
C GLU A 407 27.58 1.84 1.45
N THR A 408 26.99 2.77 0.70
CA THR A 408 27.69 3.98 0.24
C THR A 408 27.99 4.94 1.39
N TRP A 409 27.02 5.20 2.27
CA TRP A 409 27.21 6.10 3.41
C TRP A 409 28.35 5.60 4.31
N GLU A 410 28.34 4.33 4.70
CA GLU A 410 29.43 3.72 5.50
C GLU A 410 30.77 3.76 4.75
N HIS A 411 30.79 3.44 3.46
CA HIS A 411 32.02 3.46 2.62
C HIS A 411 32.63 4.86 2.49
N MET A 412 31.80 5.90 2.41
CA MET A 412 32.24 7.29 2.28
C MET A 412 32.71 7.91 3.61
N GLY A 413 32.71 7.18 4.73
CA GLY A 413 33.07 7.69 6.06
C GLY A 413 31.88 8.06 6.96
N GLY A 414 30.67 7.70 6.54
CA GLY A 414 29.44 7.80 7.31
C GLY A 414 29.15 9.22 7.81
N MET A 415 28.87 9.31 9.11
CA MET A 415 28.61 10.58 9.79
C MET A 415 29.75 11.59 9.64
N GLY A 416 31.01 11.14 9.51
CA GLY A 416 32.16 12.03 9.37
C GLY A 416 32.21 12.79 8.03
N SER A 417 31.55 12.27 6.99
CA SER A 417 31.61 12.83 5.64
C SER A 417 30.28 13.42 5.18
N LEU A 418 29.19 12.66 5.28
CA LEU A 418 27.86 13.10 4.83
C LEU A 418 26.99 13.61 5.98
N GLY A 419 27.38 13.37 7.23
CA GLY A 419 26.54 13.63 8.41
C GLY A 419 25.41 12.60 8.56
N LEU A 420 24.46 12.91 9.42
CA LEU A 420 23.26 12.10 9.63
C LEU A 420 22.27 12.26 8.46
N PRO A 421 21.49 11.22 8.12
CA PRO A 421 20.37 11.35 7.20
C PRO A 421 19.33 12.32 7.78
N ILE A 422 18.83 13.23 6.94
CA ILE A 422 17.74 14.17 7.27
C ILE A 422 16.42 13.79 6.60
N SER A 423 16.44 12.73 5.78
CA SER A 423 15.28 12.16 5.09
C SER A 423 15.39 10.64 5.05
N GLU A 424 14.26 9.97 4.85
CA GLU A 424 14.27 8.58 4.36
C GLU A 424 14.77 8.57 2.90
N ALA A 425 15.29 7.44 2.43
CA ALA A 425 15.46 7.26 0.99
C ALA A 425 14.08 7.19 0.33
N TYR A 426 13.79 8.07 -0.64
CA TYR A 426 12.47 8.19 -1.25
C TYR A 426 12.51 8.32 -2.77
N GLU A 427 11.43 7.92 -3.44
CA GLU A 427 11.26 8.10 -4.89
C GLU A 427 11.05 9.59 -5.23
N HIS A 428 12.00 10.18 -5.95
CA HIS A 428 11.97 11.60 -6.27
C HIS A 428 11.10 11.85 -7.52
N PRO A 429 10.27 12.90 -7.58
CA PRO A 429 9.36 13.18 -8.72
C PRO A 429 10.04 13.30 -10.09
N ARG A 430 11.26 13.84 -10.10
CA ARG A 430 12.15 13.87 -11.28
C ARG A 430 12.86 12.53 -11.60
N GLY A 431 12.31 11.42 -11.09
CA GLY A 431 12.80 10.06 -11.25
C GLY A 431 13.91 9.65 -10.27
N GLY A 432 14.04 8.33 -10.07
CA GLY A 432 15.07 7.71 -9.23
C GLY A 432 14.83 7.88 -7.73
N VAL A 433 15.64 7.19 -6.92
CA VAL A 433 15.54 7.25 -5.45
C VAL A 433 16.63 8.16 -4.91
N VAL A 434 16.30 9.06 -3.97
CA VAL A 434 17.23 10.02 -3.38
C VAL A 434 17.18 9.91 -1.86
N GLN A 435 18.32 10.11 -1.20
CA GLN A 435 18.38 10.34 0.24
C GLN A 435 19.25 11.55 0.54
N TYR A 436 18.74 12.45 1.38
CA TYR A 436 19.44 13.63 1.87
C TYR A 436 20.07 13.38 3.23
N PHE A 437 21.27 13.93 3.39
CA PHE A 437 22.09 13.94 4.59
C PHE A 437 22.46 15.40 4.91
N GLN A 438 22.97 15.66 6.11
CA GLN A 438 23.30 17.03 6.55
C GLN A 438 24.31 17.75 5.63
N ALA A 439 25.26 17.02 5.05
CA ALA A 439 26.33 17.60 4.22
C ALA A 439 26.23 17.23 2.72
N GLY A 440 25.16 16.54 2.29
CA GLY A 440 25.07 16.04 0.92
C GLY A 440 23.80 15.28 0.62
N ALA A 441 23.66 14.82 -0.62
CA ALA A 441 22.60 13.90 -1.01
C ALA A 441 23.15 12.81 -1.93
N LEU A 442 22.54 11.64 -1.86
CA LEU A 442 22.86 10.47 -2.67
C LEU A 442 21.67 10.15 -3.57
N ARG A 443 21.91 9.71 -4.79
CA ARG A 443 20.88 9.23 -5.73
C ARG A 443 21.19 7.83 -6.23
N LEU A 444 20.20 6.96 -6.18
CA LEU A 444 20.26 5.61 -6.71
C LEU A 444 20.13 5.60 -8.24
N ASN A 445 21.07 4.92 -8.88
CA ASN A 445 21.03 4.51 -10.27
C ASN A 445 20.56 3.05 -10.33
N GLY A 446 19.24 2.84 -10.40
CA GLY A 446 18.64 1.51 -10.31
C GLY A 446 19.04 0.55 -11.44
N SER A 447 19.51 1.04 -12.58
CA SER A 447 19.96 0.19 -13.70
C SER A 447 21.38 -0.37 -13.51
N ALA A 448 22.16 0.22 -12.60
CA ALA A 448 23.57 -0.15 -12.38
C ALA A 448 23.77 -1.64 -12.11
N VAL A 449 22.89 -2.23 -11.29
CA VAL A 449 22.97 -3.63 -10.85
C VAL A 449 22.74 -4.63 -11.98
N PHE A 450 22.22 -4.19 -13.13
CA PHE A 450 22.03 -5.04 -14.31
C PHE A 450 23.22 -5.00 -15.27
N THR A 451 24.30 -4.30 -14.92
CA THR A 451 25.50 -4.24 -15.77
C THR A 451 26.16 -5.63 -15.82
N PRO A 452 26.51 -6.17 -17.00
CA PRO A 452 27.16 -7.47 -17.11
C PRO A 452 28.43 -7.56 -16.24
N GLY A 453 28.48 -8.57 -15.36
CA GLY A 453 29.62 -8.79 -14.46
C GLY A 453 29.67 -7.88 -13.23
N PHE A 454 28.63 -7.07 -12.96
CA PHE A 454 28.58 -6.13 -11.83
C PHE A 454 29.00 -6.75 -10.48
N ASP A 455 28.49 -7.95 -10.16
CA ASP A 455 28.79 -8.64 -8.90
C ASP A 455 30.27 -9.03 -8.74
N SER A 456 31.02 -9.11 -9.85
CA SER A 456 32.46 -9.42 -9.84
C SER A 456 33.35 -8.20 -9.65
N TRP A 457 32.81 -6.98 -9.75
CA TRP A 457 33.58 -5.76 -9.62
C TRP A 457 34.01 -5.51 -8.17
N PRO A 458 35.12 -4.79 -7.92
CA PRO A 458 35.44 -4.30 -6.58
C PRO A 458 34.29 -3.47 -6.00
N LEU A 459 34.03 -3.60 -4.69
CA LEU A 459 32.91 -2.92 -4.02
C LEU A 459 32.87 -1.42 -4.30
N HIS A 460 34.02 -0.75 -4.31
CA HIS A 460 34.09 0.68 -4.63
C HIS A 460 33.55 1.00 -6.03
N ALA A 461 33.86 0.18 -7.03
CA ALA A 461 33.35 0.36 -8.40
C ALA A 461 31.83 0.10 -8.47
N GLN A 462 31.33 -0.90 -7.74
CA GLN A 462 29.89 -1.15 -7.61
C GLN A 462 29.18 0.08 -7.03
N ILE A 463 29.71 0.64 -5.93
CA ILE A 463 29.17 1.84 -5.29
C ILE A 463 29.11 3.02 -6.26
N MET A 464 30.21 3.32 -6.95
CA MET A 464 30.28 4.48 -7.85
C MET A 464 29.31 4.37 -9.05
N GLU A 465 29.00 3.14 -9.47
CA GLU A 465 28.01 2.90 -10.53
C GLU A 465 26.56 2.99 -10.01
N THR A 466 26.32 2.48 -8.80
CA THR A 466 24.96 2.38 -8.21
C THR A 466 24.48 3.62 -7.48
N ILE A 467 25.35 4.34 -6.77
CA ILE A 467 24.98 5.52 -6.00
C ILE A 467 25.84 6.70 -6.42
N ARG A 468 25.19 7.79 -6.81
CA ARG A 468 25.86 9.02 -7.23
C ARG A 468 25.61 10.13 -6.21
N PRO A 469 26.68 10.80 -5.71
CA PRO A 469 26.52 12.04 -4.98
C PRO A 469 25.84 13.10 -5.84
N LEU A 470 24.96 13.89 -5.25
CA LEU A 470 24.34 15.03 -5.89
C LEU A 470 25.13 16.29 -5.55
N ASN A 471 25.49 17.08 -6.55
CA ASN A 471 26.07 18.40 -6.34
C ASN A 471 24.98 19.40 -5.92
N ILE A 472 24.66 19.38 -4.63
CA ILE A 472 23.68 20.30 -4.03
C ILE A 472 24.28 21.70 -3.81
N GLY A 473 25.60 21.81 -3.65
CA GLY A 473 26.30 23.07 -3.40
C GLY A 473 26.24 24.03 -4.59
N GLU A 474 26.56 23.58 -5.79
CA GLU A 474 26.47 24.41 -7.00
C GLU A 474 25.04 24.88 -7.27
N ARG A 475 24.05 23.99 -7.09
CA ARG A 475 22.64 24.34 -7.23
C ARG A 475 22.17 25.35 -6.19
N TYR A 476 22.66 25.24 -4.96
CA TYR A 476 22.38 26.23 -3.93
C TYR A 476 22.98 27.58 -4.29
N VAL A 477 24.23 27.61 -4.75
CA VAL A 477 24.88 28.86 -5.22
C VAL A 477 24.12 29.47 -6.40
N GLU A 478 23.62 28.67 -7.34
CA GLU A 478 22.80 29.16 -8.47
C GLU A 478 21.48 29.79 -8.01
N LEU A 479 20.78 29.19 -7.04
CA LEU A 479 19.53 29.73 -6.48
C LEU A 479 19.74 31.03 -5.69
N TYR A 480 20.94 31.25 -5.17
CA TYR A 480 21.30 32.43 -4.37
C TYR A 480 22.27 33.38 -5.10
N LYS A 481 22.43 33.25 -6.43
CA LYS A 481 23.08 34.31 -7.20
C LYS A 481 22.23 35.57 -7.04
N PRO A 482 22.75 36.66 -6.47
CA PRO A 482 22.01 37.92 -6.45
C PRO A 482 21.68 38.29 -7.89
N ASP A 483 20.46 38.78 -8.15
CA ASP A 483 20.10 39.38 -9.43
C ASP A 483 21.07 40.53 -9.70
N ILE A 484 22.16 40.24 -10.43
CA ILE A 484 23.05 41.26 -10.95
C ILE A 484 22.27 41.88 -12.10
N PRO A 485 21.81 43.15 -12.00
CA PRO A 485 21.14 43.79 -13.12
C PRO A 485 22.07 43.74 -14.33
N PRO A 486 21.52 43.52 -15.54
CA PRO A 486 22.34 43.51 -16.74
C PRO A 486 23.16 44.81 -16.80
N PRO A 487 24.42 44.75 -17.27
CA PRO A 487 25.23 45.95 -17.41
C PRO A 487 24.46 46.98 -18.23
N PRO A 488 24.57 48.28 -17.87
CA PRO A 488 23.89 49.33 -18.62
C PRO A 488 24.27 49.23 -20.10
N PRO A 489 23.33 49.50 -21.03
CA PRO A 489 23.63 49.44 -22.45
C PRO A 489 24.81 50.36 -22.77
N PRO A 490 25.69 49.96 -23.70
CA PRO A 490 26.80 50.80 -24.11
C PRO A 490 26.25 52.15 -24.61
N PRO A 491 26.95 53.27 -24.33
CA PRO A 491 26.53 54.57 -24.83
C PRO A 491 26.42 54.53 -26.37
N PRO A 492 25.42 55.21 -26.95
CA PRO A 492 25.23 55.21 -28.40
C PRO A 492 26.53 55.66 -29.09
N GLN A 493 27.05 54.80 -29.97
CA GLN A 493 28.13 55.17 -30.87
C GLN A 493 27.53 56.09 -31.93
N ASN A 494 27.92 57.37 -31.91
CA ASN A 494 27.63 58.30 -33.00
C ASN A 494 28.37 57.85 -34.26
N ILE A 495 27.65 57.28 -35.24
CA ILE A 495 27.96 57.38 -36.67
C ILE A 495 26.63 57.55 -37.41
#